data_AF-A0A8H7AQ75-F1
#
_entry.id   AF-A0A8H7AQ75-F1
#
_cell.length_a   1.000
_cell.length_b   1.000
_cell.length_c   1.000
_cell.angle_alpha   90.00
_cell.angle_beta   90.00
_cell.angle_gamma   90.00
#
_symmetry.space_group_name_H-M   'P 1'
#
loop_
_entity.id
_entity.type
_entity.pdbx_description
1 polymer ?
#
loop_
_entity_poly.entity_id
_entity_poly.type
_entity_poly.pdbx_seq_one_letter_code
_entity_poly.pdbx_strand_id
1 'polypeptide(L)'
;MGYILYLVTYDRGTYLNTGKSKPYHWSFFIQKEIKSAVNLGIAHQLRGMPGAFFYKGPEEMDLNESGPLKEELQIGEVDAAKLDLVHERLKECGIDAVESSGWNCQDWALEGLEKLRAEGFVDETYTQEVVRNWLKEK
;
A
#
# COMPACT_ATOMS: atom_id res chain seq x y z
N MET A 1 -15.12 -16.52 4.57
CA MET A 1 -15.34 -15.39 3.64
C MET A 1 -13.99 -14.71 3.48
N GLY A 2 -13.55 -14.42 2.26
CA GLY A 2 -12.31 -13.70 2.01
C GLY A 2 -12.54 -12.22 1.80
N TYR A 3 -11.45 -11.46 1.89
CA TYR A 3 -11.36 -10.04 1.61
C TYR A 3 -10.47 -9.82 0.40
N ILE A 4 -10.84 -8.90 -0.48
CA ILE A 4 -10.00 -8.60 -1.64
C ILE A 4 -8.83 -7.71 -1.20
N LEU A 5 -7.63 -8.08 -1.62
CA LEU A 5 -6.40 -7.34 -1.34
C LEU A 5 -6.02 -6.49 -2.55
N TYR A 6 -5.84 -5.21 -2.29
CA TYR A 6 -5.40 -4.22 -3.26
C TYR A 6 -4.07 -3.62 -2.85
N LEU A 7 -3.31 -3.21 -3.86
CA LEU A 7 -2.27 -2.19 -3.72
C LEU A 7 -2.75 -0.94 -4.45
N VAL A 8 -2.81 0.17 -3.72
CA VAL A 8 -3.39 1.42 -4.18
C VAL A 8 -2.38 2.55 -4.12
N THR A 9 -2.57 3.55 -4.98
CA THR A 9 -1.72 4.75 -5.03
C THR A 9 -2.50 6.03 -4.91
N TYR A 10 -1.95 7.01 -4.19
CA TYR A 10 -2.55 8.32 -3.99
C TYR A 10 -1.65 9.45 -4.52
N ASP A 11 -2.29 10.47 -5.09
CA ASP A 11 -1.62 11.71 -5.45
C ASP A 11 -1.15 12.46 -4.20
N ARG A 12 0.08 12.95 -4.24
CA ARG A 12 0.66 13.80 -3.17
C ARG A 12 0.79 15.26 -3.61
N GLY A 13 0.30 15.58 -4.81
CA GLY A 13 0.43 16.86 -5.47
C GLY A 13 1.85 17.10 -5.99
N THR A 14 2.16 18.37 -6.24
CA THR A 14 3.44 18.79 -6.81
C THR A 14 4.35 19.43 -5.76
N TYR A 15 5.65 19.44 -6.02
CA TYR A 15 6.62 20.23 -5.27
C TYR A 15 6.45 21.71 -5.62
N LEU A 16 6.17 22.57 -4.62
CA LEU A 16 5.92 24.00 -4.84
C LEU A 16 7.07 24.74 -5.54
N ASN A 17 8.30 24.32 -5.30
CA ASN A 17 9.51 24.97 -5.82
C ASN A 17 9.88 24.54 -7.25
N THR A 18 9.44 23.37 -7.71
CA THR A 18 9.82 22.82 -9.04
C THR A 18 8.64 22.56 -9.95
N GLY A 19 7.41 22.53 -9.43
CA GLY A 19 6.20 22.16 -10.15
C GLY A 19 6.12 20.66 -10.50
N LYS A 20 7.15 19.86 -10.18
CA LYS A 20 7.17 18.42 -10.47
C LYS A 20 6.19 17.67 -9.57
N SER A 21 5.52 16.66 -10.11
CA SER A 21 4.71 15.72 -9.33
C SER A 21 5.58 15.03 -8.28
N LYS A 22 5.05 14.91 -7.08
CA LYS A 22 5.65 14.06 -6.05
C LYS A 22 5.40 12.58 -6.41
N PRO A 23 6.30 11.67 -6.03
CA PRO A 23 6.04 10.24 -6.15
C PRO A 23 4.71 9.87 -5.48
N TYR A 24 3.98 8.93 -6.07
CA TYR A 24 2.71 8.51 -5.48
C TYR A 24 2.92 7.85 -4.12
N HIS A 25 1.95 8.04 -3.23
CA HIS A 25 1.91 7.33 -1.95
C HIS A 25 1.33 5.94 -2.16
N TRP A 26 2.05 4.89 -1.80
CA TRP A 26 1.61 3.50 -1.97
C TRP A 26 1.07 2.96 -0.64
N SER A 27 -0.04 2.21 -0.71
CA SER A 27 -0.70 1.60 0.44
C SER A 27 -1.30 0.27 0.04
N PHE A 28 -1.28 -0.71 0.95
CA PHE A 28 -2.18 -1.85 0.82
C PHE A 28 -3.58 -1.46 1.31
N PHE A 29 -4.59 -2.06 0.72
CA PHE A 29 -5.98 -1.92 1.15
C PHE A 29 -6.68 -3.28 1.11
N ILE A 30 -7.23 -3.69 2.25
CA ILE A 30 -7.99 -4.93 2.39
C ILE A 30 -9.46 -4.53 2.44
N GLN A 31 -10.18 -4.82 1.36
CA GLN A 31 -11.58 -4.45 1.23
C GLN A 31 -12.46 -5.40 2.05
N LYS A 32 -13.16 -4.84 3.05
CA LYS A 32 -14.06 -5.59 3.93
C LYS A 32 -15.50 -5.50 3.46
N GLU A 33 -15.92 -4.33 3.00
CA GLU A 33 -17.31 -4.07 2.63
C GLU A 33 -17.42 -2.98 1.57
N ILE A 34 -18.22 -3.25 0.53
CA ILE A 34 -18.72 -2.23 -0.40
C ILE A 34 -20.22 -2.07 -0.17
N LYS A 35 -20.64 -0.88 0.27
CA LYS A 35 -22.06 -0.53 0.34
C LYS A 35 -22.28 0.87 -0.24
N SER A 36 -23.03 0.92 -1.34
CA SER A 36 -23.39 2.16 -2.05
C SER A 36 -22.16 2.99 -2.42
N ALA A 37 -21.92 4.12 -1.74
CA ALA A 37 -20.81 5.03 -1.98
C ALA A 37 -19.63 4.84 -1.02
N VAL A 38 -19.68 3.83 -0.15
CA VAL A 38 -18.68 3.59 0.90
C VAL A 38 -17.89 2.34 0.56
N ASN A 39 -16.56 2.46 0.55
CA ASN A 39 -15.63 1.36 0.34
C ASN A 39 -14.81 1.15 1.62
N LEU A 40 -15.40 0.45 2.59
CA LEU A 40 -14.79 0.23 3.90
C LEU A 40 -13.76 -0.90 3.83
N GLY A 41 -12.59 -0.64 4.40
CA GLY A 41 -11.55 -1.65 4.51
C GLY A 41 -10.50 -1.27 5.53
N ILE A 42 -9.40 -2.00 5.48
CA ILE A 42 -8.21 -1.76 6.30
C ILE A 42 -7.09 -1.30 5.37
N ALA A 43 -6.58 -0.11 5.61
CA ALA A 43 -5.39 0.39 4.95
C ALA A 43 -4.14 0.07 5.76
N HIS A 44 -3.08 -0.29 5.04
CA HIS A 44 -1.73 -0.37 5.58
C HIS A 44 -0.81 0.53 4.79
N GLN A 45 -0.37 1.60 5.44
CA GLN A 45 0.40 2.64 4.81
C GLN A 45 1.54 3.12 5.70
N LEU A 46 2.67 3.38 5.05
CA LEU A 46 3.77 4.08 5.66
C LEU A 46 3.46 5.58 5.75
N ARG A 47 3.78 6.21 6.87
CA ARG A 47 3.59 7.65 7.07
C ARG A 47 4.92 8.32 7.38
N GLY A 48 4.95 9.64 7.25
CA GLY A 48 6.12 10.45 7.55
C GLY A 48 6.85 10.94 6.29
N MET A 49 8.15 11.18 6.44
CA MET A 49 9.04 11.74 5.43
C MET A 49 10.39 11.00 5.47
N PRO A 50 11.24 11.13 4.44
CA PRO A 50 12.59 10.55 4.45
C PRO A 50 13.31 10.86 5.77
N GLY A 51 13.90 9.83 6.38
CA GLY A 51 14.56 9.93 7.68
C GLY A 51 13.66 9.76 8.92
N ALA A 52 12.34 9.79 8.74
CA ALA A 52 11.36 9.70 9.83
C ALA A 52 10.10 8.95 9.40
N PHE A 53 10.26 7.92 8.55
CA PHE A 53 9.15 7.05 8.19
C PHE A 53 8.74 6.17 9.37
N PHE A 54 7.44 5.90 9.47
CA PHE A 54 6.89 4.99 10.47
C PHE A 54 5.61 4.33 9.98
N TYR A 55 5.32 3.15 10.52
CA TYR A 55 4.11 2.39 10.24
C TYR A 55 3.28 2.27 11.52
N LYS A 56 2.03 2.75 11.49
CA LYS A 56 1.14 2.75 12.67
C LYS A 56 0.44 1.42 12.90
N GLY A 57 0.41 0.53 11.91
CA GLY A 57 -0.44 -0.66 11.92
C GLY A 57 -1.66 -0.53 10.99
N PRO A 58 -2.62 -1.46 11.08
CA PRO A 58 -3.88 -1.41 10.34
C PRO A 58 -4.71 -0.17 10.69
N GLU A 59 -5.26 0.48 9.67
CA GLU A 59 -6.16 1.64 9.83
C GLU A 59 -7.50 1.31 9.16
N GLU A 60 -8.60 1.27 9.92
CA GLU A 60 -9.94 1.16 9.32
C GLU A 60 -10.32 2.49 8.67
N MET A 61 -10.64 2.45 7.37
CA MET A 61 -11.01 3.66 6.64
C MET A 61 -11.88 3.37 5.42
N ASP A 62 -12.60 4.40 4.96
CA ASP A 62 -13.20 4.43 3.63
C ASP A 62 -12.14 4.84 2.60
N LEU A 63 -11.93 4.00 1.59
CA LEU A 63 -10.98 4.29 0.52
C LEU A 63 -11.35 5.59 -0.21
N ASN A 64 -12.63 5.91 -0.33
CA ASN A 64 -13.11 7.12 -1.02
C ASN A 64 -12.78 8.42 -0.27
N GLU A 65 -12.50 8.35 1.03
CA GLU A 65 -12.17 9.51 1.87
C GLU A 65 -10.66 9.64 2.15
N SER A 66 -9.86 8.67 1.69
CA SER A 66 -8.43 8.54 2.03
C SER A 66 -7.50 9.50 1.28
N GLY A 67 -7.99 10.12 0.20
CA GLY A 67 -7.25 11.08 -0.62
C GLY A 67 -7.57 10.94 -2.11
N PRO A 68 -6.90 11.74 -2.96
CA PRO A 68 -7.03 11.63 -4.41
C PRO A 68 -6.36 10.33 -4.90
N LEU A 69 -7.14 9.25 -4.91
CA LEU A 69 -6.79 7.94 -5.42
C LEU A 69 -6.44 8.02 -6.93
N LYS A 70 -5.36 7.36 -7.32
CA LYS A 70 -4.84 7.37 -8.70
C LYS A 70 -5.01 6.03 -9.38
N GLU A 71 -4.50 4.98 -8.74
CA GLU A 71 -4.58 3.62 -9.27
C GLU A 71 -4.97 2.68 -8.14
N GLU A 72 -5.82 1.71 -8.48
CA GLU A 72 -6.18 0.58 -7.63
C GLU A 72 -5.83 -0.70 -8.38
N LEU A 73 -4.90 -1.48 -7.85
CA LEU A 73 -4.55 -2.78 -8.40
C LEU A 73 -4.99 -3.87 -7.43
N GLN A 74 -5.95 -4.69 -7.86
CA GLN A 74 -6.28 -5.93 -7.17
C GLN A 74 -5.10 -6.90 -7.35
N ILE A 75 -4.53 -7.36 -6.24
CA ILE A 75 -3.34 -8.23 -6.26
C ILE A 75 -3.61 -9.62 -5.66
N GLY A 76 -4.73 -9.82 -4.97
CA GLY A 76 -5.09 -11.11 -4.43
C GLY A 76 -6.29 -11.09 -3.50
N GLU A 77 -6.36 -12.10 -2.64
CA GLU A 77 -7.44 -12.31 -1.69
C GLU A 77 -6.88 -12.84 -0.36
N VAL A 78 -7.48 -12.42 0.76
CA VAL A 78 -7.09 -12.76 2.12
C VAL A 78 -8.26 -13.46 2.80
N ASP A 79 -8.07 -14.69 3.25
CA ASP A 79 -9.06 -15.32 4.13
C ASP A 79 -9.19 -14.53 5.44
N ALA A 80 -10.42 -14.23 5.88
CA ALA A 80 -10.67 -13.55 7.14
C ALA A 80 -9.97 -14.23 8.34
N ALA A 81 -9.81 -15.56 8.33
CA ALA A 81 -9.09 -16.29 9.37
C ALA A 81 -7.57 -16.02 9.40
N LYS A 82 -7.02 -15.46 8.32
CA LYS A 82 -5.59 -15.16 8.15
C LYS A 82 -5.30 -13.66 8.11
N LEU A 83 -6.30 -12.82 8.40
CA LEU A 83 -6.15 -11.37 8.37
C LEU A 83 -5.03 -10.87 9.31
N ASP A 84 -4.94 -11.45 10.51
CA ASP A 84 -3.89 -11.09 11.48
C ASP A 84 -2.49 -11.37 10.93
N LEU A 85 -2.31 -12.45 10.16
CA LEU A 85 -1.03 -12.78 9.54
C LEU A 85 -0.61 -11.72 8.52
N VAL A 86 -1.55 -11.13 7.77
CA VAL A 86 -1.27 -10.01 6.88
C VAL A 86 -0.76 -8.80 7.67
N HIS A 87 -1.40 -8.48 8.79
CA HIS A 87 -0.99 -7.37 9.65
C HIS A 87 0.41 -7.57 10.22
N GLU A 88 0.74 -8.79 10.66
CA GLU A 88 2.06 -9.18 11.15
C GLU A 88 3.12 -9.04 10.07
N ARG A 89 2.89 -9.59 8.87
CA ARG A 89 3.86 -9.54 7.77
C ARG A 89 4.16 -8.12 7.31
N LEU A 90 3.15 -7.26 7.24
CA LEU A 90 3.34 -5.85 6.88
C LEU A 90 4.05 -5.05 7.99
N LYS A 91 3.91 -5.46 9.25
CA LYS A 91 4.65 -4.87 10.37
C LYS A 91 6.12 -5.26 10.38
N GLU A 92 6.45 -6.44 9.85
CA GLU A 92 7.83 -6.95 9.74
C GLU A 92 8.61 -6.36 8.55
N CYS A 93 7.98 -5.57 7.69
CA CYS A 93 8.67 -4.88 6.60
C CYS A 93 9.72 -3.91 7.15
N GLY A 94 10.90 -3.90 6.53
CA GLY A 94 11.95 -2.96 6.85
C GLY A 94 11.48 -1.51 6.68
N ILE A 95 11.95 -0.64 7.57
CA ILE A 95 11.78 0.81 7.43
C ILE A 95 13.16 1.43 7.52
N ASP A 96 13.61 2.04 6.42
CA ASP A 96 14.86 2.78 6.41
C ASP A 96 14.62 4.21 6.93
N ALA A 97 15.27 4.53 8.05
CA ALA A 97 15.24 5.84 8.68
C ALA A 97 16.44 6.72 8.28
N VAL A 98 17.23 6.33 7.29
CA VAL A 98 18.30 7.16 6.73
C VAL A 98 17.70 8.09 5.68
N GLU A 99 17.78 9.40 5.92
CA GLU A 99 17.18 10.44 5.04
C GLU A 99 17.71 10.39 3.60
N SER A 100 19.01 10.09 3.43
CA SER A 100 19.69 10.07 2.13
C SER A 100 19.65 8.71 1.41
N SER A 101 18.92 7.72 1.92
CA SER A 101 18.88 6.36 1.34
C SER A 101 18.12 6.31 0.00
N GLY A 102 17.22 7.26 -0.25
CA GLY A 102 16.27 7.20 -1.36
C GLY A 102 15.10 6.23 -1.11
N TRP A 103 15.13 5.50 -0.01
CA TRP A 103 14.10 4.56 0.40
C TRP A 103 12.80 5.28 0.79
N ASN A 104 11.65 4.73 0.39
CA ASN A 104 10.35 5.36 0.59
C ASN A 104 9.19 4.33 0.69
N CYS A 105 7.94 4.82 0.65
CA CYS A 105 6.74 3.99 0.77
C CYS A 105 6.60 2.93 -0.34
N GLN A 106 7.17 3.16 -1.52
CA GLN A 106 7.18 2.17 -2.61
C GLN A 106 8.07 0.99 -2.24
N ASP A 107 9.25 1.23 -1.66
CA ASP A 107 10.16 0.17 -1.23
C ASP A 107 9.54 -0.68 -0.12
N TRP A 108 8.91 -0.03 0.87
CA TRP A 108 8.14 -0.70 1.91
C TRP A 108 7.01 -1.57 1.33
N ALA A 109 6.25 -1.03 0.37
CA ALA A 109 5.15 -1.73 -0.26
C ALA A 109 5.63 -2.93 -1.10
N LEU A 110 6.74 -2.79 -1.83
CA LEU A 110 7.33 -3.88 -2.62
C LEU A 110 7.90 -5.00 -1.73
N GLU A 111 8.47 -4.66 -0.57
CA GLU A 111 8.86 -5.67 0.42
C GLU A 111 7.64 -6.39 0.99
N GLY A 112 6.59 -5.64 1.36
CA GLY A 112 5.33 -6.19 1.83
C GLY A 112 4.68 -7.12 0.81
N LEU A 113 4.71 -6.75 -0.48
CA LEU A 113 4.18 -7.54 -1.58
C LEU A 113 4.84 -8.94 -1.61
N GLU A 114 6.16 -9.00 -1.51
CA GLU A 114 6.90 -10.28 -1.53
C GLU A 114 6.60 -11.14 -0.29
N LYS A 115 6.50 -10.52 0.89
CA LYS A 115 6.12 -11.25 2.11
C LYS A 115 4.70 -11.82 2.00
N LEU A 116 3.74 -11.04 1.51
CA LEU A 116 2.37 -11.49 1.34
C LEU A 116 2.22 -12.54 0.23
N ARG A 117 3.03 -12.42 -0.83
CA ARG A 117 3.12 -13.42 -1.91
C ARG A 117 3.66 -14.75 -1.40
N ALA A 118 4.69 -14.74 -0.56
CA ALA A 118 5.24 -15.95 0.05
C ALA A 118 4.23 -16.70 0.94
N GLU A 119 3.26 -15.99 1.52
CA GLU A 119 2.16 -16.57 2.31
C GLU A 119 0.94 -16.99 1.46
N GLY A 120 0.98 -16.75 0.15
CA GLY A 120 -0.09 -17.10 -0.80
C GLY A 120 -1.27 -16.13 -0.81
N PHE A 121 -1.13 -14.91 -0.28
CA PHE A 121 -2.18 -13.88 -0.32
C PHE A 121 -2.22 -13.08 -1.62
N VAL A 122 -1.10 -13.07 -2.34
CA VAL A 122 -0.91 -12.35 -3.61
C VAL A 122 -0.73 -13.36 -4.72
N ASP A 123 -1.40 -13.15 -5.84
CA ASP A 123 -1.26 -14.00 -7.02
C ASP A 123 0.19 -13.98 -7.55
N GLU A 124 0.72 -15.13 -7.92
CA GLU A 124 2.12 -15.30 -8.34
C GLU A 124 2.53 -14.41 -9.53
N THR A 125 1.56 -13.98 -10.33
CA THR A 125 1.77 -13.09 -11.48
C THR A 125 2.15 -11.65 -11.08
N TYR A 126 1.81 -11.22 -9.86
CA TYR A 126 2.13 -9.87 -9.36
C TYR A 126 3.52 -9.84 -8.72
N THR A 127 4.56 -9.89 -9.56
CA THR A 127 5.94 -9.64 -9.14
C THR A 127 6.19 -8.15 -8.86
N GLN A 128 7.25 -7.82 -8.11
CA GLN A 128 7.66 -6.43 -7.90
C GLN A 128 7.81 -5.63 -9.21
N GLU A 129 8.35 -6.24 -10.26
CA GLU A 129 8.53 -5.58 -11.56
C GLU A 129 7.19 -5.25 -12.21
N VAL A 130 6.26 -6.22 -12.22
CA VAL A 130 4.91 -6.03 -12.77
C VAL A 130 4.19 -4.92 -12.02
N VAL A 131 4.22 -4.95 -10.69
CA VAL A 131 3.57 -3.95 -9.84
C VAL A 131 4.20 -2.56 -10.03
N ARG A 132 5.53 -2.45 -10.07
CA ARG A 132 6.24 -1.20 -10.32
C ARG A 132 5.88 -0.60 -11.68
N ASN A 133 5.78 -1.43 -12.71
CA ASN A 133 5.40 -0.96 -14.04
C ASN A 133 3.94 -0.50 -14.11
N TRP A 134 3.05 -1.14 -13.35
CA TRP A 134 1.63 -0.81 -13.32
C TRP A 134 1.34 0.48 -12.55
N LEU A 135 1.97 0.64 -11.38
CA LEU A 135 1.71 1.72 -10.43
C LEU A 135 2.65 2.92 -10.54
N LYS A 136 3.47 2.97 -11.60
CA LYS A 136 4.39 4.08 -11.86
C LYS A 136 3.65 5.40 -12.07
N GLU A 137 4.34 6.49 -11.76
CA GLU A 137 3.87 7.84 -12.04
C GLU A 137 3.62 8.06 -13.54
N LYS A 138 2.52 8.75 -13.86
CA LYS A 138 2.08 9.08 -15.23
C LYS A 138 2.38 10.53 -15.59
#